data_AF-A0A8W8M4Q0-F1
#
_entry.id   AF-A0A8W8M4Q0-F1
#
_cell.length_a   1.000
_cell.length_b   1.000
_cell.length_c   1.000
_cell.angle_alpha   90.00
_cell.angle_beta   90.00
_cell.angle_gamma   90.00
#
_symmetry.space_group_name_H-M   'P 1'
#
loop_
_entity.id
_entity.type
_entity.pdbx_description
1 polymer ?
#
loop_
_entity_poly.entity_id
_entity_poly.type
_entity_poly.pdbx_seq_one_letter_code
_entity_poly.pdbx_strand_id
1 'polypeptide(L)'
;MDENKWIKETLQPALNSSKTCSHRFCCDAWIGASDQVKEGNFQWTNKENVVFSNWMAKWGQPDNYLDEDCVAVCLNGQWNDHRCSYLLNTICEKTVS
;
A
#
# COMPACT_ATOMS: atom_id res chain seq x y z
N MET A 1 17.90 0.22 4.85
CA MET A 1 17.33 1.39 4.16
C MET A 1 16.06 1.73 4.93
N ASP A 2 15.73 2.99 5.11
CA ASP A 2 14.46 3.36 5.76
C ASP A 2 13.33 3.14 4.74
N GLU A 3 12.48 2.15 4.98
CA GLU A 3 11.40 1.76 4.06
C GLU A 3 10.41 2.93 3.88
N ASN A 4 10.08 3.62 4.97
CA ASN A 4 9.18 4.77 4.94
C ASN A 4 9.74 5.88 4.06
N LYS A 5 11.05 6.09 4.09
CA LYS A 5 11.73 7.05 3.21
C LYS A 5 11.62 6.64 1.75
N TRP A 6 11.89 5.37 1.42
CA TRP A 6 11.80 4.89 0.04
C TRP A 6 10.38 5.00 -0.53
N ILE A 7 9.36 4.60 0.25
CA ILE A 7 7.95 4.72 -0.13
C ILE A 7 7.60 6.17 -0.46
N LYS A 8 7.95 7.10 0.44
CA LYS A 8 7.58 8.51 0.31
C LYS A 8 8.35 9.25 -0.78
N GLU A 9 9.64 8.98 -0.92
CA GLU A 9 10.54 9.76 -1.79
C GLU A 9 10.75 9.12 -3.17
N THR A 10 10.56 7.81 -3.31
CA THR A 10 10.79 7.08 -4.56
C THR A 10 9.51 6.51 -5.15
N LEU A 11 8.79 5.68 -4.40
CA LEU A 11 7.62 4.98 -4.94
C LEU A 11 6.46 5.92 -5.22
N GLN A 12 6.02 6.69 -4.22
CA GLN A 12 4.83 7.53 -4.31
C GLN A 12 4.90 8.58 -5.44
N PRO A 13 6.04 9.27 -5.66
CA PRO A 13 6.17 10.19 -6.78
C PRO A 13 6.11 9.49 -8.15
N ALA A 14 6.65 8.27 -8.27
CA ALA A 14 6.61 7.50 -9.51
C ALA A 14 5.18 7.02 -9.86
N LEU A 15 4.33 6.83 -8.85
CA LEU A 15 2.93 6.41 -9.01
C LEU A 15 1.95 7.58 -9.19
N ASN A 16 2.41 8.83 -9.08
CA ASN A 16 1.60 10.02 -9.33
C ASN A 16 1.40 10.27 -10.84
N SER A 17 0.98 9.22 -11.55
CA SER A 17 0.51 9.33 -12.93
C SER A 17 -0.91 9.88 -12.91
N SER A 18 -1.26 10.78 -13.83
CA SER A 18 -2.58 11.44 -13.93
C SER A 18 -3.77 10.49 -14.23
N LYS A 19 -3.64 9.19 -13.92
CA LYS A 19 -4.68 8.19 -14.05
C LYS A 19 -5.72 8.36 -12.94
N THR A 20 -6.99 8.31 -13.32
CA THR A 20 -8.09 8.38 -12.38
C THR A 20 -8.36 6.99 -11.80
N CYS A 21 -8.39 6.90 -10.47
CA CYS A 21 -9.01 5.79 -9.77
C CYS A 21 -10.29 6.29 -9.09
N SER A 22 -11.44 5.75 -9.51
CA SER A 22 -12.76 6.10 -8.97
C SER A 22 -13.43 4.95 -8.22
N HIS A 23 -12.75 3.82 -8.01
CA HIS A 23 -13.31 2.68 -7.31
C HIS A 23 -12.21 1.79 -6.70
N ARG A 24 -12.49 1.10 -5.60
CA ARG A 24 -11.55 0.19 -4.91
C ARG A 24 -10.96 -0.94 -5.78
N PHE A 25 -11.56 -1.25 -6.92
CA PHE A 25 -11.06 -2.26 -7.87
C PHE A 25 -9.88 -1.79 -8.73
N CYS A 26 -9.40 -0.56 -8.55
CA CYS A 26 -8.29 -0.01 -9.33
C CYS A 26 -6.89 -0.32 -8.75
N CYS A 27 -6.84 -1.07 -7.64
CA CYS A 27 -5.60 -1.41 -6.96
C CYS A 27 -5.02 -2.69 -7.56
N ASP A 28 -3.81 -2.59 -8.09
CA ASP A 28 -3.26 -3.55 -9.05
C ASP A 28 -1.88 -4.10 -8.66
N ALA A 29 -1.29 -3.56 -7.60
CA ALA A 29 -0.01 -4.02 -7.08
C ALA A 29 0.03 -3.99 -5.54
N TRP A 30 0.60 -5.04 -4.97
CA TRP A 30 0.96 -5.12 -3.57
C TRP A 30 2.21 -4.28 -3.27
N ILE A 31 2.20 -3.63 -2.11
CA ILE A 31 3.40 -3.10 -1.44
C ILE A 31 3.66 -3.91 -0.17
N GLY A 32 4.83 -3.73 0.44
CA GLY A 32 5.26 -4.54 1.57
C GLY A 32 4.56 -4.27 2.91
N ALA A 33 3.47 -3.49 2.96
CA ALA A 33 2.75 -3.19 4.20
C ALA A 33 1.61 -4.19 4.45
N SER A 34 1.42 -4.53 5.73
CA SER A 34 0.28 -5.31 6.22
C SER A 34 0.03 -5.08 7.70
N ASP A 35 -1.17 -5.32 8.20
CA ASP A 35 -1.50 -5.34 9.63
C ASP A 35 -1.90 -6.73 10.16
N GLN A 36 -1.56 -7.80 9.44
CA GLN A 36 -1.76 -9.22 9.81
C GLN A 36 -1.33 -9.59 11.24
N VAL A 37 -0.36 -8.87 11.81
CA VAL A 37 0.12 -9.09 13.18
C VAL A 37 -0.88 -8.54 14.20
N LYS A 38 -1.48 -7.37 13.92
CA LYS A 38 -2.40 -6.68 14.80
C LYS A 38 -3.18 -5.64 14.00
N GLU A 39 -4.47 -5.91 13.79
CA GLU A 39 -5.46 -5.03 13.18
C GLU A 39 -5.24 -3.54 13.51
N GLY A 40 -5.22 -2.71 12.47
CA GLY A 40 -5.01 -1.26 12.56
C GLY A 40 -3.57 -0.84 12.86
N ASN A 41 -2.62 -1.78 12.95
CA ASN A 41 -1.19 -1.50 13.15
C ASN A 41 -0.37 -2.04 11.97
N PHE A 42 -0.32 -1.24 10.91
CA PHE A 42 0.40 -1.59 9.69
C PHE A 42 1.92 -1.58 9.91
N GLN A 43 2.56 -2.64 9.46
CA GLN A 43 4.01 -2.83 9.45
C GLN A 43 4.49 -3.17 8.05
N TRP A 44 5.68 -2.71 7.72
CA TRP A 44 6.41 -3.15 6.53
C TRP A 44 6.96 -4.57 6.73
N THR A 45 7.34 -5.25 5.64
CA THR A 45 7.94 -6.60 5.70
C THR A 45 9.23 -6.66 6.53
N ASN A 46 9.93 -5.53 6.70
CA ASN A 46 11.11 -5.38 7.56
C ASN A 46 10.77 -5.19 9.06
N LYS A 47 9.48 -5.22 9.44
CA LYS A 47 8.91 -5.01 10.78
C LYS A 47 8.92 -3.58 11.29
N GLU A 48 9.34 -2.61 10.48
CA GLU A 48 9.17 -1.19 10.82
C GLU A 48 7.68 -0.82 10.74
N ASN A 49 7.23 0.04 11.65
CA ASN A 49 5.87 0.57 11.57
C ASN A 49 5.73 1.49 10.34
N VAL A 50 4.55 1.45 9.73
CA VAL A 50 4.15 2.41 8.70
C VAL A 50 3.96 3.78 9.38
N VAL A 51 4.76 4.78 9.01
CA VAL A 51 4.63 6.16 9.50
C VAL A 51 4.19 7.16 8.44
N PHE A 52 4.24 6.75 7.17
CA PHE A 52 3.66 7.49 6.04
C PHE A 52 2.61 6.61 5.37
N SER A 53 1.44 7.19 5.09
CA SER A 53 0.36 6.50 4.39
C SER A 53 -0.30 7.39 3.35
N ASN A 54 -0.70 6.80 2.23
CA ASN A 54 -1.48 7.47 1.20
C ASN A 54 -2.83 6.78 0.98
N TRP A 55 -3.56 6.48 2.06
CA TRP A 55 -4.84 5.81 1.99
C TRP A 55 -5.84 6.50 1.06
N MET A 56 -6.70 5.70 0.44
CA MET A 56 -7.82 6.17 -0.37
C MET A 56 -8.94 6.76 0.52
N ALA A 57 -8.63 7.83 1.24
CA ALA A 57 -9.47 8.40 2.30
C ALA A 57 -10.88 8.82 1.82
N LYS A 58 -11.03 9.24 0.55
CA LYS A 58 -12.34 9.53 -0.05
C LYS A 58 -13.30 8.34 0.01
N TRP A 59 -12.77 7.13 0.05
CA TRP A 59 -13.51 5.87 0.09
C TRP A 59 -13.40 5.15 1.45
N GLY A 60 -12.88 5.82 2.49
CA GLY A 60 -12.89 5.33 3.87
C GLY A 60 -11.81 4.31 4.22
N GLN A 61 -10.75 4.22 3.43
CA GLN A 61 -9.68 3.25 3.63
C GLN A 61 -8.65 3.69 4.70
N PRO A 62 -8.05 2.76 5.46
CA PRO A 62 -8.35 1.33 5.47
C PRO A 62 -9.69 1.01 6.15
N ASP A 63 -10.48 0.06 5.63
CA ASP A 63 -11.83 -0.25 6.12
C ASP A 63 -12.02 -1.69 6.62
N ASN A 64 -10.99 -2.53 6.53
CA ASN A 64 -10.98 -3.94 6.89
C ASN A 64 -12.21 -4.69 6.36
N TYR A 65 -12.58 -4.43 5.11
CA TYR A 65 -13.79 -5.00 4.54
C TYR A 65 -13.67 -6.52 4.32
N LEU A 66 -14.25 -7.26 5.27
CA LEU A 66 -14.22 -8.73 5.28
C LEU A 66 -12.79 -9.31 5.44
N ASP A 67 -12.02 -8.79 6.40
CA ASP A 67 -10.70 -9.29 6.82
C ASP A 67 -9.60 -8.98 5.79
N GLU A 68 -9.25 -7.69 5.68
CA GLU A 68 -8.31 -7.16 4.69
C GLU A 68 -7.00 -6.70 5.34
N ASP A 69 -5.97 -7.54 5.32
CA ASP A 69 -4.72 -7.20 6.04
C ASP A 69 -3.57 -6.68 5.15
N CYS A 70 -3.67 -6.77 3.82
CA CYS A 70 -2.55 -6.50 2.91
C CYS A 70 -2.72 -5.19 2.16
N VAL A 71 -1.67 -4.37 2.05
CA VAL A 71 -1.79 -3.05 1.42
C VAL A 71 -1.54 -3.11 -0.08
N ALA A 72 -2.57 -2.79 -0.86
CA ALA A 72 -2.49 -2.61 -2.30
C ALA A 72 -2.37 -1.13 -2.66
N VAL A 73 -1.52 -0.81 -3.64
CA VAL A 73 -1.48 0.50 -4.27
C VAL A 73 -2.35 0.52 -5.52
N CYS A 74 -2.97 1.68 -5.72
CA CYS A 74 -3.92 1.97 -6.76
C CYS A 74 -3.28 2.81 -7.86
N LEU A 75 -3.91 2.85 -9.05
CA LEU A 75 -3.34 3.53 -10.22
C LEU A 75 -3.02 5.03 -10.03
N ASN A 76 -3.66 5.69 -9.06
CA ASN A 76 -3.41 7.07 -8.66
C ASN A 76 -2.45 7.21 -7.46
N GLY A 77 -1.79 6.10 -7.10
CA GLY A 77 -0.87 6.00 -5.98
C GLY A 77 -1.53 5.92 -4.60
N GLN A 78 -2.87 5.95 -4.49
CA GLN A 78 -3.56 5.78 -3.20
C GLN A 78 -3.57 4.31 -2.78
N TRP A 79 -3.85 4.05 -1.50
CA TRP A 79 -3.78 2.71 -0.93
C TRP A 79 -5.14 2.21 -0.45
N ASN A 80 -5.30 0.89 -0.47
CA ASN A 80 -6.43 0.16 0.08
C ASN A 80 -5.86 -1.03 0.88
N ASP A 81 -6.43 -1.30 2.05
CA ASP A 81 -6.22 -2.57 2.73
C ASP A 81 -7.12 -3.60 2.05
N HIS A 82 -6.51 -4.61 1.46
CA HIS A 82 -7.19 -5.60 0.64
C HIS A 82 -6.88 -7.01 1.15
N ARG A 83 -7.81 -7.95 0.92
CA ARG A 83 -7.57 -9.36 1.27
C ARG A 83 -6.29 -9.89 0.61
N CYS A 84 -5.39 -10.40 1.43
CA CYS A 84 -4.09 -10.93 0.99
C CYS A 84 -4.19 -12.06 -0.06
N SER A 85 -5.34 -12.72 -0.18
CA SER A 85 -5.57 -13.80 -1.15
C SER A 85 -5.72 -13.32 -2.60
N TYR A 86 -5.88 -12.01 -2.85
CA TYR A 86 -6.00 -11.50 -4.22
C TYR A 86 -4.68 -11.64 -5.00
N LEU A 87 -4.81 -12.00 -6.28
CA LEU A 87 -3.69 -12.14 -7.21
C LEU A 87 -3.41 -10.79 -7.89
N LEU A 88 -2.62 -9.94 -7.24
CA LEU A 88 -2.14 -8.67 -7.79
C LEU A 88 -0.65 -8.75 -8.15
N ASN A 89 -0.14 -7.77 -8.90
CA ASN A 89 1.30 -7.62 -9.10
C ASN A 89 2.00 -7.29 -7.77
N THR A 90 3.33 -7.26 -7.75
CA THR A 90 4.09 -6.87 -6.56
C THR A 90 5.18 -5.89 -6.94
N ILE A 91 5.33 -4.84 -6.13
CA ILE A 91 6.41 -3.87 -6.26
C ILE A 91 7.49 -4.24 -5.25
N CYS A 92 8.73 -4.36 -5.72
CA CYS A 92 9.88 -4.67 -4.87
C CYS A 92 10.80 -3.44 -4.74
N GLU A 93 11.27 -3.16 -3.53
CA GLU A 93 12.41 -2.29 -3.30
C GLU A 93 13.71 -3.05 -3.58
N LYS A 94 14.70 -2.38 -4.16
CA LYS A 94 16.07 -2.87 -4.26
C LYS A 94 17.06 -1.76 -3.96
N THR A 95 18.01 -2.05 -3.08
CA THR A 95 19.19 -1.19 -2.88
C THR A 95 20.13 -1.32 -4.09
N VAL A 96 20.61 -0.19 -4.62
CA VAL A 96 21.70 -0.18 -5.59
C VAL A 96 23.01 -0.38 -4.83
N SER A 97 23.72 -1.47 -5.15
CA SER A 97 25.04 -1.81 -4.62
C SER A 97 26.14 -1.00 -5.26
#